data_AF-A0A537BCY2-F1
#
_entry.id   AF-A0A537BCY2-F1
#
_cell.length_a   1.000
_cell.length_b   1.000
_cell.length_c   1.000
_cell.angle_alpha   90.00
_cell.angle_beta   90.00
_cell.angle_gamma   90.00
#
_symmetry.space_group_name_H-M   'P 1'
#
loop_
_entity.id
_entity.type
_entity.pdbx_description
1 polymer ?
#
loop_
_entity_poly.entity_id
_entity_poly.type
_entity_poly.pdbx_seq_one_letter_code
_entity_poly.pdbx_strand_id
1 'polypeptide(L)'
;MEEAKARALQAALAQIEKQFGKGSIMKMDSAAAQDVQVVSTGSLGLDIALGVGGLPRGRVVEIYGPESSGKTTLTLSVIAQAQKMGGTAAFIDAENALDPQYAAKLGVKI
;
A
#
# COMPACT_ATOMS: atom_id res chain seq x y z
N MET A 1 40.01 15.92 11.42
CA MET A 1 39.67 14.61 10.80
C MET A 1 38.18 14.43 10.62
N GLU A 2 37.37 14.79 11.62
CA GLU A 2 35.91 14.65 11.59
C GLU A 2 35.23 15.54 10.52
N GLU A 3 35.65 16.80 10.38
CA GLU A 3 35.16 17.70 9.33
C GLU A 3 35.46 17.21 7.90
N ALA A 4 36.62 16.60 7.68
CA ALA A 4 36.99 16.07 6.36
C ALA A 4 36.09 14.87 5.98
N LYS A 5 35.77 14.00 6.95
CA LYS A 5 34.82 12.91 6.75
C LYS A 5 33.40 13.43 6.49
N ALA A 6 32.97 14.47 7.21
CA ALA A 6 31.65 15.08 7.00
C ALA A 6 31.51 15.71 5.60
N ARG A 7 32.54 16.42 5.11
CA ARG A 7 32.54 16.98 3.75
C ARG A 7 32.54 15.90 2.67
N ALA A 8 33.35 14.86 2.83
CA ALA A 8 33.38 13.74 1.89
C ALA A 8 32.03 13.00 1.83
N LEU A 9 31.39 12.81 2.99
CA LEU A 9 30.06 12.22 3.08
C LEU A 9 29.01 13.07 2.34
N GLN A 10 28.98 14.39 2.55
CA GLN A 10 28.04 15.26 1.84
C GLN A 10 28.26 15.27 0.32
N ALA A 11 29.52 15.28 -0.13
CA ALA A 11 29.82 15.20 -1.56
C ALA A 11 29.34 13.88 -2.19
N ALA A 12 29.53 12.75 -1.50
CA ALA A 12 29.04 11.45 -1.94
C ALA A 12 27.51 11.40 -2.01
N LEU A 13 26.81 11.91 -0.98
CA LEU A 13 25.35 12.00 -0.97
C LEU A 13 24.82 12.84 -2.15
N ALA A 14 25.42 14.01 -2.40
CA ALA A 14 25.03 14.88 -3.51
C ALA A 14 25.30 14.23 -4.88
N GLN A 15 26.38 13.46 -5.01
CA GLN A 15 26.68 12.74 -6.24
C GLN A 15 25.64 11.64 -6.52
N ILE A 16 25.22 10.91 -5.49
CA ILE A 16 24.19 9.87 -5.60
C ILE A 16 22.85 10.51 -6.01
N GLU A 17 22.42 11.60 -5.37
CA GLU A 17 21.18 12.30 -5.76
C GLU A 17 21.23 12.86 -7.18
N LYS A 18 22.39 13.38 -7.63
CA LYS A 18 22.55 13.90 -8.99
C LYS A 18 22.43 12.79 -10.04
N GLN A 19 22.93 11.59 -9.75
CA GLN A 19 22.93 10.46 -10.68
C GLN A 19 21.59 9.71 -10.71
N PHE A 20 20.94 9.55 -9.56
CA PHE A 20 19.79 8.65 -9.40
C PHE A 20 18.49 9.39 -9.04
N GLY A 21 18.52 10.71 -8.89
CA GLY A 21 17.38 11.55 -8.57
C GLY A 21 17.25 11.85 -7.07
N LYS A 22 16.43 12.85 -6.74
CA LYS A 22 16.15 13.22 -5.34
C LYS A 22 15.51 12.04 -4.60
N GLY A 23 15.95 11.79 -3.37
CA GLY A 23 15.41 10.70 -2.54
C GLY A 23 16.01 9.32 -2.82
N SER A 24 17.01 9.21 -3.70
CA SER A 24 17.75 7.97 -3.93
C SER A 24 18.61 7.53 -2.74
N ILE A 25 18.94 8.46 -1.84
CA ILE A 25 19.62 8.21 -0.57
C ILE A 25 19.14 9.22 0.47
N MET A 26 18.87 8.75 1.69
CA MET A 26 18.37 9.57 2.79
C MET A 26 18.78 8.95 4.12
N LYS A 27 18.79 9.75 5.19
CA LYS A 27 18.97 9.20 6.53
C LYS A 27 17.71 8.43 6.94
N MET A 28 17.91 7.28 7.55
CA MET A 28 16.81 6.42 8.04
C MET A 28 15.93 7.10 9.10
N ASP A 29 16.48 8.07 9.84
CA ASP A 29 15.77 8.86 10.87
C ASP A 29 15.04 10.09 10.30
N SER A 30 15.26 10.44 9.03
CA SER A 30 14.55 11.56 8.42
C SER A 30 13.08 11.17 8.33
N ALA A 31 12.22 12.00 8.89
CA ALA A 31 10.81 11.76 9.24
C ALA A 31 9.87 11.25 8.13
N ALA A 32 10.37 10.92 6.94
CA ALA A 32 9.61 10.32 5.84
C ALA A 32 9.24 8.83 6.09
N ALA A 33 9.65 8.23 7.21
CA ALA A 33 9.37 6.83 7.52
C ALA A 33 8.01 6.54 8.20
N GLN A 34 7.15 7.52 8.51
CA GLN A 34 5.96 7.26 9.36
C GLN A 34 4.65 7.92 8.92
N ASP A 35 4.30 7.84 7.63
CA ASP A 35 2.89 7.88 7.22
C ASP A 35 2.64 6.70 6.27
N VAL A 36 2.50 5.51 6.84
CA VAL A 36 2.06 4.35 6.07
C VAL A 36 0.62 4.62 5.66
N GLN A 37 0.44 5.06 4.42
CA GLN A 37 -0.90 5.23 3.87
C GLN A 37 -1.59 3.86 3.86
N VAL A 38 -2.84 3.82 4.29
CA VAL A 38 -3.64 2.59 4.35
C VAL A 38 -4.93 2.72 3.54
N VAL A 39 -5.49 1.57 3.17
CA VAL A 39 -6.85 1.45 2.63
C VAL A 39 -7.65 0.57 3.59
N SER A 40 -8.81 1.05 4.06
CA SER A 40 -9.70 0.26 4.92
C SER A 40 -10.11 -1.05 4.23
N THR A 41 -10.20 -2.12 5.01
CA THR A 41 -10.75 -3.40 4.55
C THR A 41 -12.27 -3.37 4.35
N GLY A 42 -12.94 -2.33 4.85
CA GLY A 42 -14.40 -2.26 4.98
C GLY A 42 -14.94 -3.01 6.19
N SER A 43 -14.08 -3.67 6.97
CA SER A 43 -14.40 -4.27 8.26
C SER A 43 -13.67 -3.54 9.38
N LEU A 44 -14.41 -2.80 10.20
CA LEU A 44 -13.82 -2.04 11.32
C LEU A 44 -13.02 -2.94 12.27
N GLY A 45 -13.51 -4.14 12.56
CA GLY A 45 -12.82 -5.09 13.44
C GLY A 45 -11.47 -5.53 12.87
N LEU A 46 -11.39 -5.75 11.55
CA LEU A 46 -10.15 -6.14 10.89
C LEU A 46 -9.18 -4.96 10.80
N ASP A 47 -9.66 -3.76 10.49
CA ASP A 47 -8.84 -2.55 10.43
C ASP A 47 -8.18 -2.25 11.79
N ILE A 48 -8.92 -2.44 12.89
CA ILE A 48 -8.38 -2.34 14.25
C ILE A 48 -7.35 -3.45 14.52
N ALA A 49 -7.66 -4.70 14.16
CA ALA A 49 -6.78 -5.84 14.38
C ALA A 49 -5.44 -5.72 13.64
N LEU A 50 -5.42 -5.05 12.48
CA LEU A 50 -4.21 -4.77 11.70
C LEU A 50 -3.30 -3.71 12.37
N GLY A 51 -3.79 -2.98 13.37
CA GLY A 51 -3.03 -1.99 14.15
C GLY A 51 -2.72 -0.67 13.42
N VAL A 52 -2.68 -0.69 12.09
CA VAL A 52 -2.44 0.47 11.23
C VAL A 52 -3.71 1.05 10.60
N GLY A 53 -4.88 0.44 10.87
CA GLY A 53 -6.18 0.94 10.40
C GLY A 53 -6.59 0.47 8.99
N GLY A 54 -5.88 -0.50 8.40
CA GLY A 54 -6.21 -1.05 7.08
C GLY A 54 -5.02 -1.73 6.40
N LEU A 55 -5.14 -1.99 5.10
CA LEU A 55 -4.06 -2.58 4.30
C LEU A 55 -3.04 -1.49 3.91
N PRO A 56 -1.73 -1.71 4.14
CA PRO A 56 -0.70 -0.73 3.83
C PRO A 56 -0.47 -0.59 2.31
N ARG A 57 -0.50 0.66 1.81
CA ARG A 57 -0.19 0.96 0.40
C ARG A 57 1.30 0.77 0.12
N GLY A 58 1.62 0.40 -1.13
CA GLY A 58 2.99 0.14 -1.56
C GLY A 58 3.59 -1.16 -0.98
N ARG A 59 2.74 -2.05 -0.45
CA ARG A 59 3.12 -3.34 0.10
C ARG A 59 2.28 -4.45 -0.54
N VAL A 60 2.80 -5.67 -0.47
CA VAL A 60 2.06 -6.88 -0.86
C VAL A 60 1.30 -7.40 0.36
N VAL A 61 0.03 -7.77 0.17
CA VAL A 61 -0.83 -8.37 1.18
C VAL A 61 -1.37 -9.68 0.62
N GLU A 62 -1.32 -10.74 1.43
CA GLU A 62 -1.87 -12.05 1.09
C GLU A 62 -3.12 -12.34 1.93
N ILE A 63 -4.21 -12.74 1.28
CA ILE A 63 -5.46 -13.18 1.92
C ILE A 63 -5.69 -14.63 1.50
N TYR A 64 -5.53 -15.57 2.43
CA TYR A 64 -5.70 -17.00 2.17
C TYR A 64 -6.76 -17.60 3.10
N GLY A 65 -7.28 -18.77 2.72
CA GLY A 65 -8.30 -19.49 3.49
C GLY A 65 -9.12 -20.46 2.64
N PRO A 66 -10.00 -21.26 3.28
CA PRO A 66 -10.83 -22.25 2.60
C PRO A 66 -11.68 -21.68 1.46
N GLU A 67 -12.18 -22.56 0.58
CA GLU A 67 -13.21 -22.17 -0.38
C GLU A 67 -14.42 -21.57 0.34
N SER A 68 -15.07 -20.57 -0.27
CA SER A 68 -16.21 -19.87 0.31
C SER A 68 -15.95 -19.14 1.65
N SER A 69 -14.69 -18.98 2.08
CA SER A 69 -14.34 -18.23 3.30
C SER A 69 -14.47 -16.69 3.18
N GLY A 70 -14.84 -16.18 2.00
CA GLY A 70 -15.03 -14.75 1.76
C GLY A 70 -13.80 -13.98 1.27
N LYS A 71 -12.74 -14.68 0.79
CA LYS A 71 -11.52 -14.04 0.24
C LYS A 71 -11.84 -12.98 -0.81
N THR A 72 -12.57 -13.36 -1.86
CA THR A 72 -12.96 -12.45 -2.95
C THR A 72 -13.88 -11.34 -2.46
N THR A 73 -14.82 -11.64 -1.56
CA THR A 73 -15.69 -10.63 -0.94
C THR A 73 -14.88 -9.58 -0.18
N LEU A 74 -13.88 -9.99 0.61
CA LEU A 74 -12.99 -9.07 1.32
C LEU A 74 -12.16 -8.23 0.34
N THR A 75 -11.60 -8.84 -0.70
CA THR A 75 -10.86 -8.13 -1.75
C THR A 75 -11.72 -7.08 -2.45
N LEU A 76 -12.97 -7.42 -2.82
CA LEU A 76 -13.90 -6.48 -3.45
C LEU A 76 -14.31 -5.36 -2.48
N SER A 77 -14.45 -5.65 -1.19
CA SER A 77 -14.70 -4.64 -0.15
C SER A 77 -13.54 -3.63 -0.06
N VAL A 78 -12.29 -4.10 -0.04
CA VAL A 78 -11.09 -3.23 -0.08
C VAL A 78 -11.09 -2.37 -1.34
N ILE A 79 -11.41 -2.94 -2.51
CA ILE A 79 -11.51 -2.20 -3.77
C ILE A 79 -12.56 -1.09 -3.67
N ALA A 80 -13.74 -1.40 -3.14
CA ALA A 80 -14.79 -0.40 -2.94
C ALA A 80 -14.33 0.74 -2.02
N GLN A 81 -13.58 0.45 -0.95
CA GLN A 81 -13.00 1.49 -0.09
C GLN A 81 -11.94 2.32 -0.82
N ALA A 82 -11.06 1.68 -1.60
CA ALA A 82 -10.07 2.40 -2.41
C ALA A 82 -10.73 3.35 -3.41
N GLN A 83 -11.81 2.92 -4.07
CA GLN A 83 -12.56 3.74 -5.01
C GLN A 83 -13.34 4.88 -4.33
N LYS A 84 -13.85 4.68 -3.10
CA LYS A 84 -14.46 5.76 -2.31
C LYS A 84 -13.46 6.87 -1.97
N MET A 85 -12.18 6.54 -1.81
CA MET A 85 -11.09 7.50 -1.63
C MET A 85 -10.63 8.16 -2.94
N GLY A 86 -11.30 7.90 -4.06
CA GLY A 86 -10.94 8.42 -5.39
C GLY A 86 -9.82 7.65 -6.08
N GLY A 87 -9.45 6.47 -5.57
CA GLY A 87 -8.46 5.59 -6.20
C GLY A 87 -9.03 4.75 -7.33
N THR A 88 -8.13 4.23 -8.17
CA THR A 88 -8.45 3.25 -9.22
C THR A 88 -7.95 1.87 -8.78
N ALA A 89 -8.73 0.83 -9.06
CA ALA A 89 -8.38 -0.56 -8.79
C ALA A 89 -8.39 -1.39 -10.07
N ALA A 90 -7.55 -2.42 -10.11
CA ALA A 90 -7.57 -3.46 -11.12
C ALA A 90 -7.82 -4.79 -10.43
N PHE A 91 -8.65 -5.64 -11.03
CA PHE A 91 -8.91 -7.00 -10.56
C PHE A 91 -8.45 -7.97 -11.64
N ILE A 92 -7.53 -8.87 -11.28
CA ILE A 92 -7.04 -9.91 -12.19
C ILE A 92 -7.77 -11.21 -11.84
N ASP A 93 -8.82 -11.53 -12.59
CA ASP A 93 -9.63 -12.72 -12.36
C ASP A 93 -8.97 -13.97 -12.97
N ALA A 94 -8.03 -14.56 -12.25
CA ALA A 94 -7.38 -15.80 -12.66
C ALA A 94 -8.29 -17.04 -12.48
N GLU A 95 -9.31 -16.95 -11.61
CA GLU A 95 -10.25 -18.06 -11.34
C GLU A 95 -11.45 -18.08 -12.32
N ASN A 96 -11.61 -17.03 -13.14
CA ASN A 96 -12.74 -16.83 -14.05
C ASN A 96 -14.10 -16.97 -13.34
N ALA A 97 -14.19 -16.46 -12.11
CA ALA A 97 -15.34 -16.65 -11.22
C ALA A 97 -15.91 -15.33 -10.67
N LEU A 98 -15.41 -14.17 -11.14
CA LEU A 98 -15.93 -12.89 -10.70
C LEU A 98 -17.35 -12.64 -11.22
N ASP A 99 -18.27 -12.29 -10.31
CA ASP A 99 -19.59 -11.79 -10.64
C ASP A 99 -19.62 -10.24 -10.56
N PRO A 100 -19.74 -9.52 -11.70
CA PRO A 100 -19.85 -8.07 -11.74
C PRO A 100 -21.06 -7.52 -10.96
N GLN A 101 -22.18 -8.22 -10.95
CA GLN A 101 -23.37 -7.77 -10.23
C GLN A 101 -23.15 -7.84 -8.72
N TYR A 102 -22.50 -8.89 -8.24
CA TYR A 102 -22.13 -9.01 -6.83
C TYR A 102 -21.10 -7.94 -6.43
N ALA A 103 -20.08 -7.70 -7.26
CA ALA A 103 -19.10 -6.64 -7.03
C ALA A 103 -19.77 -5.26 -6.89
N ALA A 104 -20.73 -4.94 -7.77
CA ALA A 104 -21.51 -3.70 -7.69
C ALA A 104 -22.31 -3.59 -6.38
N LYS A 105 -22.92 -4.69 -5.91
CA LYS A 105 -23.63 -4.74 -4.61
C LYS A 105 -22.72 -4.50 -3.41
N LEU A 106 -21.44 -4.88 -3.51
CA LEU A 106 -20.42 -4.58 -2.51
C LEU A 106 -19.90 -3.12 -2.59
N GLY A 107 -20.38 -2.34 -3.55
CA GLY A 107 -20.02 -0.93 -3.72
C GLY A 107 -18.84 -0.68 -4.64
N VAL A 108 -18.42 -1.68 -5.42
CA VAL A 108 -17.41 -1.51 -6.48
C VAL A 108 -18.05 -0.78 -7.66
N LYS A 109 -17.37 0.27 -8.13
CA LYS A 109 -17.69 0.97 -9.38
C LYS A 109 -16.99 0.24 -10.52
N ILE A 110 -17.78 -0.25 -11.48
CA ILE A 110 -17.30 -0.99 -12.67
C ILE A 110 -17.20 -0.02 -13.84
#